data_AF-Q63YZ5-F1
#
_entry.id   AF-Q63YZ5-F1
#
_cell.length_a   1.000
_cell.length_b   1.000
_cell.length_c   1.000
_cell.angle_alpha   90.00
_cell.angle_beta   90.00
_cell.angle_gamma   90.00
#
_symmetry.space_group_name_H-M   'P 1'
#
loop_
_entity.id
_entity.type
_entity.pdbx_description
1 polymer ?
#
loop_
_entity_poly.entity_id
_entity_poly.type
_entity_poly.pdbx_seq_one_letter_code
_entity_poly.pdbx_strand_id
1 'polypeptide(L)'
;MVNGRFFTTAGESPAFRGRAWGRVVTQYFGGLDACCDGDDAFDAQLSQYEIGPMRVFTIAAPAHRIVRPVAALHDHGSDFFKLILQLSGVSEIEQRGKTFRLHSGDWSLYDPRVPYSIANLTHVEQLAIQIPRKQLGGFAVPDLHTSDVREFELKGLFSLLSSFLVSLSEQLPSLPGTTGTALSETILGLIVSTLTAQRDAQGEHVALPAVLRMRVKQYIHGHLADADLSIDRIARELRCSKRYLHRIFEEEGVTIDRYIWSSRLERCKDALDNARAAKPAISEIAFSWGFSSSAHFCRSFKQRYGMTPREFVRRRAWP
;
A
#
# COMPACT_ATOMS: atom_id res chain seq x y z
N MET A 1 8.68 1.22 -17.32
CA MET A 1 7.27 1.50 -16.98
C MET A 1 6.85 0.54 -15.88
N VAL A 2 5.87 0.90 -15.05
CA VAL A 2 5.35 -0.02 -14.03
C VAL A 2 4.82 -1.27 -14.74
N ASN A 3 5.30 -2.46 -14.37
CA ASN A 3 4.85 -3.72 -14.98
C ASN A 3 3.39 -3.96 -14.58
N GLY A 4 2.48 -3.79 -15.53
CA GLY A 4 1.05 -4.02 -15.34
C GLY A 4 0.65 -5.45 -15.71
N ARG A 5 -0.19 -6.10 -14.90
CA ARG A 5 -0.97 -7.28 -15.37
C ARG A 5 -2.36 -6.79 -15.75
N PHE A 6 -2.78 -7.07 -16.98
CA PHE A 6 -4.11 -6.71 -17.47
C PHE A 6 -5.00 -7.96 -17.58
N PHE A 7 -6.25 -7.80 -17.18
CA PHE A 7 -7.30 -8.78 -17.35
C PHE A 7 -8.54 -8.12 -17.94
N THR A 8 -9.23 -8.82 -18.83
CA THR A 8 -10.52 -8.43 -19.37
C THR A 8 -11.42 -9.66 -19.53
N THR A 9 -12.72 -9.51 -19.24
CA THR A 9 -13.72 -10.55 -19.54
C THR A 9 -14.17 -10.52 -21.00
N ALA A 10 -13.78 -9.52 -21.80
CA ALA A 10 -14.20 -9.41 -23.20
C ALA A 10 -13.81 -10.63 -24.05
N GLY A 11 -12.69 -11.29 -23.72
CA GLY A 11 -12.21 -12.51 -24.39
C GLY A 11 -12.96 -13.79 -23.99
N GLU A 12 -13.83 -13.74 -22.97
CA GLU A 12 -14.64 -14.87 -22.52
C GLU A 12 -16.02 -14.83 -23.21
N SER A 13 -16.62 -16.01 -23.45
CA SER A 13 -17.99 -16.06 -23.99
C SER A 13 -18.96 -15.36 -23.01
N PRO A 14 -19.97 -14.61 -23.50
CA PRO A 14 -20.85 -13.78 -22.66
C PRO A 14 -21.39 -14.47 -21.40
N ALA A 15 -21.87 -15.72 -21.52
CA ALA A 15 -22.42 -16.52 -20.43
C ALA A 15 -21.41 -16.93 -19.33
N PHE A 16 -20.11 -16.74 -19.54
CA PHE A 16 -19.05 -17.09 -18.57
C PHE A 16 -18.35 -15.86 -17.98
N ARG A 17 -18.62 -14.65 -18.48
CA ARG A 17 -17.89 -13.45 -18.07
C ARG A 17 -18.02 -13.11 -16.59
N GLY A 18 -19.22 -13.21 -16.01
CA GLY A 18 -19.42 -13.01 -14.57
C GLY A 18 -18.65 -14.02 -13.70
N ARG A 19 -18.63 -15.30 -14.11
CA ARG A 19 -17.82 -16.34 -13.44
C ARG A 19 -16.32 -16.10 -13.60
N ALA A 20 -15.89 -15.65 -14.78
CA ALA A 20 -14.49 -15.27 -15.00
C ALA A 20 -14.08 -14.12 -14.09
N TRP A 21 -14.94 -13.09 -13.96
CA TRP A 21 -14.73 -12.00 -13.02
C TRP A 21 -14.59 -12.46 -11.58
N GLY A 22 -15.49 -13.33 -11.10
CA GLY A 22 -15.40 -13.88 -9.74
C GLY A 22 -14.07 -14.60 -9.45
N ARG A 23 -13.55 -15.35 -10.43
CA ARG A 23 -12.21 -15.98 -10.31
C ARG A 23 -11.09 -14.94 -10.20
N VAL A 24 -11.14 -13.90 -11.02
CA VAL A 24 -10.14 -12.81 -11.01
C VAL A 24 -10.17 -12.05 -9.69
N VAL A 25 -11.36 -11.68 -9.22
CA VAL A 25 -11.51 -11.00 -7.93
C VAL A 25 -10.94 -11.88 -6.81
N THR A 26 -11.26 -13.18 -6.79
CA THR A 26 -10.72 -14.13 -5.80
C THR A 26 -9.19 -14.20 -5.87
N GLN A 27 -8.62 -14.29 -7.07
CA GLN A 27 -7.18 -14.39 -7.30
C GLN A 27 -6.41 -13.17 -6.77
N TYR A 28 -6.92 -11.95 -6.98
CA TYR A 28 -6.21 -10.72 -6.63
C TYR A 28 -6.51 -10.21 -5.22
N PHE A 29 -7.68 -10.53 -4.67
CA PHE A 29 -8.17 -9.92 -3.44
C PHE A 29 -8.44 -10.90 -2.29
N GLY A 30 -8.39 -12.22 -2.53
CA GLY A 30 -8.48 -13.26 -1.50
C GLY A 30 -9.90 -13.45 -0.95
N GLY A 31 -10.50 -14.62 -1.23
CA GLY A 31 -11.76 -15.05 -0.62
C GLY A 31 -12.91 -14.05 -0.73
N LEU A 32 -13.10 -13.49 -1.92
CA LEU A 32 -14.22 -12.60 -2.23
C LEU A 32 -15.20 -13.32 -3.15
N ASP A 33 -16.48 -13.22 -2.80
CA ASP A 33 -17.57 -13.68 -3.64
C ASP A 33 -18.05 -12.52 -4.51
N ALA A 34 -18.06 -12.72 -5.83
CA ALA A 34 -18.62 -11.76 -6.78
C ALA A 34 -19.98 -12.26 -7.26
N CYS A 35 -21.05 -11.56 -6.89
CA CYS A 35 -22.39 -11.77 -7.40
C CYS A 35 -22.63 -10.80 -8.55
N CYS A 36 -22.60 -11.32 -9.77
CA CYS A 36 -22.89 -10.60 -11.00
C CYS A 36 -24.32 -10.93 -11.42
N ASP A 37 -25.31 -10.18 -10.93
CA ASP A 37 -26.71 -10.37 -11.31
C ASP A 37 -26.99 -9.63 -12.64
N GLY A 38 -27.48 -10.33 -13.67
CA GLY A 38 -27.90 -9.73 -14.94
C GLY A 38 -27.39 -10.45 -16.21
N ASP A 39 -28.24 -10.51 -17.23
CA ASP A 39 -28.03 -11.18 -18.52
C ASP A 39 -26.99 -10.49 -19.44
N ASP A 40 -26.35 -11.33 -20.26
CA ASP A 40 -25.58 -11.09 -21.49
C ASP A 40 -24.65 -9.86 -21.57
N ALA A 41 -23.36 -10.16 -21.45
CA ALA A 41 -22.17 -9.32 -21.64
C ALA A 41 -21.71 -8.49 -20.41
N PHE A 42 -21.41 -9.17 -19.30
CA PHE A 42 -20.60 -8.60 -18.21
C PHE A 42 -19.17 -8.27 -18.68
N ASP A 43 -18.91 -7.05 -19.18
CA ASP A 43 -17.57 -6.63 -19.62
C ASP A 43 -16.83 -5.87 -18.51
N ALA A 44 -15.88 -6.56 -17.87
CA ALA A 44 -15.06 -6.03 -16.79
C ALA A 44 -13.58 -6.11 -17.14
N GLN A 45 -12.85 -5.10 -16.68
CA GLN A 45 -11.42 -4.95 -16.88
C GLN A 45 -10.74 -4.67 -15.55
N LEU A 46 -9.55 -5.23 -15.39
CA LEU A 46 -8.71 -5.01 -14.22
C LEU A 46 -7.25 -4.90 -14.66
N SER A 47 -6.59 -3.81 -14.29
CA SER A 47 -5.14 -3.70 -14.38
C SER A 47 -4.53 -3.69 -13.00
N GLN A 48 -3.46 -4.45 -12.78
CA GLN A 48 -2.70 -4.48 -11.54
C GLN A 48 -1.32 -3.88 -11.74
N TYR A 49 -0.94 -2.98 -10.86
CA TYR A 49 0.34 -2.27 -10.79
C TYR A 49 0.98 -2.47 -9.41
N GLU A 50 2.27 -2.14 -9.32
CA GLU A 50 3.01 -2.11 -8.05
C GLU A 50 3.62 -0.71 -7.86
N ILE A 51 3.36 -0.11 -6.69
CA ILE A 51 3.94 1.18 -6.28
C ILE A 51 4.65 0.96 -4.95
N GLY A 52 5.95 0.73 -5.01
CA GLY A 52 6.74 0.37 -3.83
C GLY A 52 6.14 -0.90 -3.19
N PRO A 53 5.77 -0.88 -1.89
CA PRO A 53 5.16 -2.03 -1.23
C PRO A 53 3.64 -2.17 -1.48
N MET A 54 3.00 -1.25 -2.22
CA MET A 54 1.56 -1.27 -2.47
C MET A 54 1.21 -2.00 -3.77
N ARG A 55 0.11 -2.74 -3.75
CA ARG A 55 -0.55 -3.21 -4.97
C ARG A 55 -1.67 -2.26 -5.33
N VAL A 56 -1.68 -1.78 -6.57
CA VAL A 56 -2.64 -0.80 -7.07
C VAL A 56 -3.42 -1.42 -8.22
N PHE A 57 -4.72 -1.20 -8.26
CA PHE A 57 -5.62 -1.80 -9.23
C PHE A 57 -6.49 -0.73 -9.85
N THR A 58 -6.57 -0.69 -11.18
CA THR A 58 -7.66 0.01 -11.87
C THR A 58 -8.70 -1.02 -12.25
N ILE A 59 -9.97 -0.71 -11.99
CA ILE A 59 -11.09 -1.62 -12.18
C ILE A 59 -12.16 -0.87 -12.97
N ALA A 60 -12.61 -1.43 -14.09
CA ALA A 60 -13.82 -1.01 -14.78
C ALA A 60 -14.78 -2.19 -14.82
N ALA A 61 -16.00 -2.06 -14.31
CA ALA A 61 -16.92 -3.18 -14.26
C ALA A 61 -18.39 -2.71 -14.26
N PRO A 62 -19.32 -3.50 -14.82
CA PRO A 62 -20.76 -3.26 -14.70
C PRO A 62 -21.24 -3.35 -13.25
N ALA A 63 -22.53 -3.09 -13.02
CA ALA A 63 -23.14 -3.29 -11.72
C ALA A 63 -22.95 -4.74 -11.24
N HIS A 64 -22.46 -4.90 -10.02
CA HIS A 64 -22.24 -6.19 -9.38
C HIS A 64 -22.02 -6.00 -7.89
N ARG A 65 -22.14 -7.09 -7.13
CA ARG A 65 -21.87 -7.10 -5.70
C ARG A 65 -20.63 -7.92 -5.38
N ILE A 66 -19.80 -7.40 -4.50
CA ILE A 66 -18.65 -8.08 -3.90
C ILE A 66 -18.96 -8.30 -2.43
N VAL A 67 -18.74 -9.51 -1.94
CA VAL A 67 -18.91 -9.86 -0.53
C VAL A 67 -17.63 -10.50 -0.02
N ARG A 68 -17.16 -10.05 1.14
CA ARG A 68 -16.15 -10.79 1.90
C ARG A 68 -16.82 -11.55 3.04
N PRO A 69 -17.07 -12.87 2.90
CA PRO A 69 -17.75 -13.65 3.92
C PRO A 69 -16.86 -13.87 5.15
N VAL A 70 -17.50 -14.15 6.29
CA VAL A 70 -16.82 -14.48 7.57
C VAL A 70 -15.86 -15.67 7.41
N ALA A 71 -16.21 -16.65 6.58
CA ALA A 71 -15.39 -17.81 6.30
C ALA A 71 -14.02 -17.46 5.67
N ALA A 72 -13.94 -16.36 4.91
CA ALA A 72 -12.73 -15.89 4.24
C ALA A 72 -11.82 -15.01 5.12
N LEU A 73 -12.16 -14.81 6.41
CA LEU A 73 -11.35 -14.00 7.33
C LEU A 73 -10.06 -14.70 7.78
N HIS A 74 -10.02 -16.03 7.73
CA HIS A 74 -8.84 -16.83 8.08
C HIS A 74 -7.83 -16.95 6.93
N ASP A 75 -8.10 -16.36 5.78
CA ASP A 75 -7.13 -16.28 4.68
C ASP A 75 -5.99 -15.31 5.07
N HIS A 76 -4.90 -15.88 5.58
CA HIS A 76 -3.71 -15.18 6.05
C HIS A 76 -2.91 -14.49 4.93
N GLY A 77 -3.25 -14.69 3.65
CA GLY A 77 -2.55 -14.08 2.51
C GLY A 77 -2.72 -12.57 2.35
N SER A 78 -3.51 -11.93 3.24
CA SER A 78 -4.09 -10.61 3.00
C SER A 78 -3.85 -9.61 4.14
N ASP A 79 -2.60 -9.46 4.61
CA ASP A 79 -2.27 -8.51 5.66
C ASP A 79 -2.13 -7.05 5.18
N PHE A 80 -3.24 -6.49 4.71
CA PHE A 80 -3.32 -5.11 4.19
C PHE A 80 -4.62 -4.42 4.61
N PHE A 81 -4.60 -3.08 4.58
CA PHE A 81 -5.80 -2.24 4.48
C PHE A 81 -6.16 -2.04 3.00
N LYS A 82 -7.44 -1.76 2.70
CA LYS A 82 -7.89 -1.42 1.35
C LYS A 82 -8.36 0.03 1.30
N LEU A 83 -7.86 0.76 0.32
CA LEU A 83 -8.43 2.04 -0.11
C LEU A 83 -9.13 1.82 -1.45
N ILE A 84 -10.36 2.30 -1.60
CA ILE A 84 -11.06 2.38 -2.89
C ILE A 84 -11.40 3.84 -3.15
N LEU A 85 -11.01 4.35 -4.31
CA LEU A 85 -11.44 5.62 -4.86
C LEU A 85 -12.42 5.34 -6.02
N GLN A 86 -13.56 6.00 -6.01
CA GLN A 86 -14.54 5.97 -7.08
C GLN A 86 -14.17 7.02 -8.14
N LEU A 87 -13.79 6.60 -9.34
CA LEU A 87 -13.46 7.50 -10.46
C LEU A 87 -14.73 7.89 -11.22
N SER A 88 -15.60 6.93 -11.50
CA SER A 88 -16.90 7.16 -12.13
C SER A 88 -17.93 6.12 -11.66
N GLY A 89 -19.22 6.43 -11.75
CA GLY A 89 -20.30 5.56 -11.26
C GLY A 89 -20.57 5.70 -9.77
N VAL A 90 -21.41 4.80 -9.25
CA VAL A 90 -21.88 4.83 -7.85
C VAL A 90 -21.71 3.44 -7.22
N SER A 91 -21.15 3.42 -6.01
CA SER A 91 -21.08 2.22 -5.19
C SER A 91 -21.58 2.46 -3.77
N GLU A 92 -21.96 1.39 -3.09
CA GLU A 92 -22.25 1.37 -1.65
C GLU A 92 -21.35 0.37 -0.97
N ILE A 93 -20.64 0.82 0.07
CA ILE A 93 -19.79 -0.02 0.92
C ILE A 93 -20.51 -0.21 2.25
N GLU A 94 -20.70 -1.47 2.64
CA GLU A 94 -21.21 -1.84 3.94
C GLU A 94 -20.12 -2.49 4.78
N GLN A 95 -19.84 -1.93 5.95
CA GLN A 95 -18.93 -2.53 6.92
C GLN A 95 -19.33 -2.12 8.34
N ARG A 96 -19.20 -3.03 9.32
CA ARG A 96 -19.58 -2.79 10.73
C ARG A 96 -21.02 -2.27 10.91
N GLY A 97 -21.96 -2.74 10.07
CA GLY A 97 -23.37 -2.34 10.12
C GLY A 97 -23.64 -0.90 9.67
N LYS A 98 -22.66 -0.25 9.02
CA LYS A 98 -22.82 1.07 8.41
C LYS A 98 -22.71 0.95 6.89
N THR A 99 -23.47 1.77 6.19
CA THR A 99 -23.47 1.85 4.72
C THR A 99 -23.03 3.22 4.27
N PHE A 100 -22.07 3.27 3.35
CA PHE A 100 -21.50 4.49 2.79
C PHE A 100 -21.63 4.47 1.28
N ARG A 101 -22.27 5.49 0.72
CA ARG A 101 -22.37 5.65 -0.73
C ARG A 101 -21.19 6.46 -1.25
N LEU A 102 -20.53 6.00 -2.30
CA LEU A 102 -19.42 6.69 -2.96
C LEU A 102 -19.85 7.16 -4.34
N HIS A 103 -19.62 8.44 -4.62
CA HIS A 103 -19.73 9.04 -5.95
C HIS A 103 -18.33 9.32 -6.51
N SER A 104 -18.24 9.79 -7.75
CA SER A 104 -16.97 10.20 -8.35
C SER A 104 -16.20 11.16 -7.44
N GLY A 105 -14.93 10.85 -7.18
CA GLY A 105 -14.04 11.58 -6.28
C GLY A 105 -14.09 11.12 -4.82
N ASP A 106 -15.11 10.36 -4.41
CA ASP A 106 -15.17 9.80 -3.07
C ASP A 106 -14.23 8.60 -2.92
N TRP A 107 -13.66 8.46 -1.74
CA TRP A 107 -12.85 7.30 -1.40
C TRP A 107 -13.18 6.76 -0.01
N SER A 108 -12.84 5.49 0.19
CA SER A 108 -13.00 4.77 1.45
C SER A 108 -11.76 3.97 1.79
N LEU A 109 -11.26 4.11 3.01
CA LEU A 109 -10.19 3.31 3.59
C LEU A 109 -10.78 2.40 4.67
N TYR A 110 -10.64 1.09 4.50
CA TYR A 110 -11.33 0.11 5.34
C TYR A 110 -10.47 -1.11 5.66
N ASP A 111 -10.86 -1.87 6.68
CA ASP A 111 -10.15 -3.06 7.16
C ASP A 111 -10.75 -4.36 6.58
N PRO A 112 -10.06 -5.04 5.64
CA PRO A 112 -10.56 -6.29 5.07
C PRO A 112 -10.62 -7.48 6.04
N ARG A 113 -10.08 -7.40 7.27
CA ARG A 113 -10.23 -8.44 8.32
C ARG A 113 -11.61 -8.40 8.99
N VAL A 114 -12.41 -7.39 8.69
CA VAL A 114 -13.81 -7.30 9.10
C VAL A 114 -14.67 -7.60 7.88
N PRO A 115 -15.74 -8.42 8.00
CA PRO A 115 -16.66 -8.66 6.90
C PRO A 115 -17.18 -7.36 6.29
N TYR A 116 -17.23 -7.31 4.97
CA TYR A 116 -17.74 -6.14 4.25
C TYR A 116 -18.45 -6.57 2.97
N SER A 117 -19.32 -5.70 2.46
CA SER A 117 -19.90 -5.83 1.13
C SER A 117 -19.72 -4.54 0.33
N ILE A 118 -19.59 -4.67 -0.99
CA ILE A 118 -19.55 -3.54 -1.92
C ILE A 118 -20.59 -3.82 -3.00
N ALA A 119 -21.60 -2.98 -3.10
CA ALA A 119 -22.55 -2.98 -4.19
C ALA A 119 -22.16 -1.90 -5.20
N ASN A 120 -21.63 -2.29 -6.36
CA ASN A 120 -21.46 -1.38 -7.48
C ASN A 120 -22.82 -1.27 -8.16
N LEU A 121 -23.49 -0.12 -8.00
CA LEU A 121 -24.88 0.10 -8.41
C LEU A 121 -25.01 0.44 -9.90
N THR A 122 -23.94 0.97 -10.49
CA THR A 122 -23.84 1.31 -11.91
C THR A 122 -22.62 0.63 -12.53
N HIS A 123 -22.35 0.89 -13.81
CA HIS A 123 -20.99 0.73 -14.31
C HIS A 123 -20.07 1.65 -13.49
N VAL A 124 -18.93 1.12 -13.04
CA VAL A 124 -17.98 1.82 -12.17
C VAL A 124 -16.59 1.77 -12.76
N GLU A 125 -15.87 2.87 -12.60
CA GLU A 125 -14.41 2.89 -12.67
C GLU A 125 -13.86 3.21 -11.29
N GLN A 126 -12.91 2.41 -10.82
CA GLN A 126 -12.37 2.49 -9.47
C GLN A 126 -10.85 2.33 -9.47
N LEU A 127 -10.20 3.03 -8.55
CA LEU A 127 -8.82 2.78 -8.16
C LEU A 127 -8.85 2.09 -6.79
N ALA A 128 -8.34 0.86 -6.71
CA ALA A 128 -8.17 0.15 -5.45
C ALA A 128 -6.70 0.04 -5.08
N ILE A 129 -6.36 0.28 -3.82
CA ILE A 129 -5.00 0.19 -3.30
C ILE A 129 -5.00 -0.75 -2.10
N GLN A 130 -4.11 -1.74 -2.14
CA GLN A 130 -3.81 -2.59 -1.00
C GLN A 130 -2.54 -2.09 -0.32
N ILE A 131 -2.70 -1.65 0.93
CA ILE A 131 -1.64 -1.03 1.73
C ILE A 131 -1.23 -2.04 2.81
N PRO A 132 0.00 -2.59 2.78
CA PRO A 132 0.43 -3.53 3.81
C PRO A 132 0.34 -2.89 5.20
N ARG A 133 -0.23 -3.59 6.20
CA ARG A 133 -0.50 -2.99 7.52
C ARG A 133 0.73 -2.47 8.22
N LYS A 134 1.88 -3.13 8.01
CA LYS A 134 3.18 -2.68 8.52
C LYS A 134 3.51 -1.22 8.14
N GLN A 135 2.96 -0.71 7.04
CA GLN A 135 3.15 0.66 6.58
C GLN A 135 2.31 1.69 7.37
N LEU A 136 1.22 1.26 8.01
CA LEU A 136 0.38 2.09 8.88
C LEU A 136 0.53 1.71 10.36
N GLY A 137 1.56 0.91 10.71
CA GLY A 137 1.74 0.14 11.95
C GLY A 137 1.72 0.93 13.26
N GLY A 138 0.56 1.47 13.62
CA GLY A 138 0.31 2.31 14.79
C GLY A 138 -0.98 3.12 14.72
N PHE A 139 -1.57 3.26 13.52
CA PHE A 139 -2.91 3.82 13.35
C PHE A 139 -3.94 2.69 13.43
N ALA A 140 -4.88 2.80 14.37
CA ALA A 140 -6.15 2.12 14.17
C ALA A 140 -6.82 2.86 13.02
N VAL A 141 -7.11 2.15 11.94
CA VAL A 141 -7.84 2.70 10.79
C VAL A 141 -9.33 2.59 11.14
N PRO A 142 -9.99 3.67 11.61
CA PRO A 142 -11.44 3.69 11.60
C PRO A 142 -11.87 3.59 10.13
N ASP A 143 -13.00 2.96 9.85
CA ASP A 143 -13.49 2.92 8.47
C ASP A 143 -13.74 4.36 8.05
N LEU A 144 -12.89 4.87 7.16
CA LEU A 144 -12.79 6.27 6.81
C LEU A 144 -13.41 6.45 5.45
N HIS A 145 -14.56 7.12 5.42
CA HIS A 145 -15.38 7.31 4.24
C HIS A 145 -15.55 8.80 3.99
N THR A 146 -15.13 9.30 2.82
CA THR A 146 -15.23 10.74 2.51
C THR A 146 -16.66 11.24 2.40
N SER A 147 -17.60 10.36 2.05
CA SER A 147 -19.00 10.71 1.86
C SER A 147 -19.76 11.01 3.15
N ASP A 148 -19.21 10.66 4.32
CA ASP A 148 -19.82 10.95 5.64
C ASP A 148 -19.14 12.11 6.37
N VAL A 149 -18.31 12.89 5.68
CA VAL A 149 -17.52 13.95 6.30
C VAL A 149 -18.34 15.22 6.48
N ARG A 150 -18.63 15.53 7.74
CA ARG A 150 -19.37 16.73 8.13
C ARG A 150 -18.47 17.94 8.41
N GLU A 151 -17.23 17.70 8.80
CA GLU A 151 -16.28 18.74 9.19
C GLU A 151 -15.60 19.38 7.99
N PHE A 152 -15.73 20.69 7.86
CA PHE A 152 -15.22 21.45 6.71
C PHE A 152 -13.69 21.38 6.59
N GLU A 153 -12.97 21.38 7.70
CA GLU A 153 -11.50 21.36 7.73
C GLU A 153 -10.92 20.06 7.17
N LEU A 154 -11.61 18.93 7.35
CA LEU A 154 -11.16 17.64 6.80
C LEU A 154 -11.43 17.49 5.30
N LYS A 155 -12.46 18.18 4.77
CA LYS A 155 -12.81 18.13 3.33
C LYS A 155 -11.63 18.53 2.43
N GLY A 156 -10.84 19.51 2.84
CA GLY A 156 -9.65 19.94 2.10
C GLY A 156 -8.62 18.82 1.97
N LEU A 157 -8.29 18.14 3.08
CA LEU A 157 -7.35 17.01 3.09
C LEU A 157 -7.88 15.81 2.30
N PHE A 158 -9.17 15.51 2.40
CA PHE A 158 -9.80 14.44 1.62
C PHE A 158 -9.76 14.72 0.12
N SER A 159 -10.04 15.96 -0.28
CA SER A 159 -9.97 16.41 -1.67
C SER A 159 -8.54 16.39 -2.22
N LEU A 160 -7.53 16.75 -1.41
CA LEU A 160 -6.13 16.64 -1.82
C LEU A 160 -5.71 15.20 -2.09
N LEU A 161 -6.05 14.26 -1.19
CA LEU A 161 -5.77 12.84 -1.43
C LEU A 161 -6.55 12.31 -2.65
N SER A 162 -7.84 12.67 -2.78
CA SER A 162 -8.65 12.30 -3.94
C SER A 162 -8.03 12.79 -5.24
N SER A 163 -7.69 14.08 -5.34
CA SER A 163 -7.08 14.69 -6.53
C SER A 163 -5.76 14.02 -6.89
N PHE A 164 -4.92 13.73 -5.90
CA PHE A 164 -3.66 13.01 -6.12
C PHE A 164 -3.91 11.60 -6.67
N LEU A 165 -4.87 10.86 -6.11
CA LEU A 165 -5.18 9.49 -6.52
C LEU A 165 -5.87 9.43 -7.89
N VAL A 166 -6.73 10.40 -8.23
CA VAL A 166 -7.30 10.55 -9.59
C VAL A 166 -6.17 10.76 -10.59
N SER A 167 -5.30 11.76 -10.36
CA SER A 167 -4.16 12.02 -11.23
C SER A 167 -3.22 10.82 -11.33
N LEU A 168 -2.97 10.12 -10.21
CA LEU A 168 -2.19 8.89 -10.20
C LEU A 168 -2.81 7.85 -11.15
N SER A 169 -4.12 7.62 -11.06
CA SER A 169 -4.81 6.58 -11.84
C SER A 169 -4.65 6.77 -13.36
N GLU A 170 -4.67 8.01 -13.83
CA GLU A 170 -4.48 8.38 -15.24
C GLU A 170 -3.04 8.16 -15.72
N GLN A 171 -2.07 8.35 -14.81
CA GLN A 171 -0.65 8.29 -15.13
C GLN A 171 -0.01 6.91 -14.87
N LEU A 172 -0.68 5.98 -14.17
CA LEU A 172 -0.16 4.65 -13.85
C LEU A 172 0.53 3.92 -15.02
N PRO A 173 -0.03 3.90 -16.25
CA PRO A 173 0.60 3.21 -17.37
C PRO A 173 1.92 3.83 -17.83
N SER A 174 2.10 5.15 -17.65
CA SER A 174 3.24 5.92 -18.16
C SER A 174 4.36 6.08 -17.12
N LEU A 175 4.11 5.77 -15.85
CA LEU A 175 5.08 5.98 -14.78
C LEU A 175 6.35 5.12 -14.93
N PRO A 176 7.55 5.70 -14.71
CA PRO A 176 8.79 4.93 -14.64
C PRO A 176 8.74 3.94 -13.47
N GLY A 177 9.30 2.73 -13.66
CA GLY A 177 9.32 1.71 -12.59
C GLY A 177 10.18 2.12 -11.38
N THR A 178 11.04 3.11 -11.52
CA THR A 178 11.94 3.62 -10.47
C THR A 178 11.26 4.56 -9.48
N THR A 179 10.09 5.13 -9.81
CA THR A 179 9.42 6.13 -8.96
C THR A 179 8.51 5.51 -7.89
N GLY A 180 8.28 4.20 -7.93
CA GLY A 180 7.31 3.53 -7.06
C GLY A 180 7.53 3.76 -5.57
N THR A 181 8.78 3.87 -5.11
CA THR A 181 9.07 4.14 -3.69
C THR A 181 8.64 5.53 -3.27
N ALA A 182 9.13 6.57 -3.96
CA ALA A 182 8.78 7.96 -3.64
C ALA A 182 7.27 8.20 -3.73
N LEU A 183 6.61 7.60 -4.74
CA LEU A 183 5.15 7.67 -4.87
C LEU A 183 4.43 6.98 -3.70
N SER A 184 4.89 5.78 -3.29
CA SER A 184 4.29 5.10 -2.14
C SER A 184 4.43 5.91 -0.84
N GLU A 185 5.55 6.61 -0.66
CA GLU A 185 5.78 7.47 0.49
C GLU A 185 4.87 8.70 0.48
N THR A 186 4.66 9.32 -0.68
CA THR A 186 3.70 10.42 -0.85
C THR A 186 2.27 9.98 -0.54
N ILE A 187 1.83 8.82 -1.07
CA ILE A 187 0.49 8.27 -0.78
C ILE A 187 0.33 8.01 0.72
N LEU A 188 1.32 7.36 1.36
CA LEU A 188 1.31 7.12 2.80
C LEU A 188 1.29 8.43 3.59
N GLY A 189 2.07 9.43 3.18
CA GLY A 189 2.11 10.76 3.79
C GLY A 189 0.74 11.42 3.81
N LEU A 190 0.04 11.40 2.69
CA LEU A 190 -1.32 11.95 2.58
C LEU A 190 -2.31 11.16 3.45
N ILE A 191 -2.35 9.83 3.33
CA ILE A 191 -3.25 8.98 4.14
C ILE A 191 -3.03 9.19 5.64
N VAL A 192 -1.77 9.22 6.09
CA VAL A 192 -1.43 9.43 7.50
C VAL A 192 -1.83 10.82 7.97
N SER A 193 -1.59 11.86 7.16
CA SER A 193 -1.99 13.22 7.48
C SER A 193 -3.50 13.33 7.65
N THR A 194 -4.23 12.69 6.75
CA THR A 194 -5.69 12.58 6.79
C THR A 194 -6.19 11.83 8.03
N LEU A 195 -5.63 10.66 8.35
CA LEU A 195 -5.98 9.90 9.54
C LEU A 195 -5.68 10.64 10.85
N THR A 196 -4.59 11.41 10.87
CA THR A 196 -4.21 12.22 12.04
C THR A 196 -5.21 13.34 12.26
N ALA A 197 -5.53 14.10 11.20
CA ALA A 197 -6.48 15.20 11.28
C ALA A 197 -7.88 14.73 11.70
N GLN A 198 -8.36 13.60 11.18
CA GLN A 198 -9.65 13.04 11.54
C GLN A 198 -9.75 12.72 13.03
N ARG A 199 -8.70 12.13 13.61
CA ARG A 199 -8.68 11.79 15.03
C ARG A 199 -8.59 13.00 15.93
N ASP A 200 -7.76 13.98 15.55
CA ASP A 200 -7.67 15.25 16.25
C ASP A 200 -9.06 15.93 16.32
N ALA A 201 -9.82 15.90 15.22
CA ALA A 201 -11.18 16.45 15.18
C ALA A 201 -12.19 15.66 16.03
N GLN A 202 -12.02 14.33 16.15
CA GLN A 202 -12.83 13.48 17.02
C GLN A 202 -12.48 13.59 18.52
N GLY A 203 -11.50 14.42 18.90
CA GLY A 203 -11.03 14.55 20.28
C GLY A 203 -10.32 13.29 20.80
N GLU A 204 -10.13 12.28 19.96
CA GLU A 204 -9.31 11.12 20.22
C GLU A 204 -7.86 11.53 20.00
N HIS A 205 -7.22 12.07 21.04
CA HIS A 205 -5.79 12.33 20.99
C HIS A 205 -5.06 11.05 20.59
N VAL A 206 -4.53 11.01 19.36
CA VAL A 206 -3.57 9.96 19.02
C VAL A 206 -2.47 10.06 20.05
N ALA A 207 -2.12 8.95 20.68
CA ALA A 207 -0.93 8.92 21.48
C ALA A 207 0.20 9.45 20.59
N LEU A 208 0.70 10.66 20.88
CA LEU A 208 1.80 11.32 20.16
C LEU A 208 2.92 10.35 19.73
N PRO A 209 3.25 9.29 20.51
CA PRO A 209 4.14 8.21 20.08
C PRO A 209 3.86 7.58 18.70
N ALA A 210 2.61 7.31 18.32
CA ALA A 210 2.29 6.60 17.08
C ALA A 210 2.48 7.49 15.84
N VAL A 211 1.99 8.74 15.91
CA VAL A 211 2.20 9.74 14.84
C VAL A 211 3.68 10.04 14.67
N LEU A 212 4.40 10.27 15.77
CA LEU A 212 5.83 10.55 15.70
C LEU A 212 6.61 9.36 15.12
N ARG A 213 6.30 8.13 15.54
CA ARG A 213 6.97 6.93 15.01
C ARG A 213 6.76 6.78 13.51
N MET A 214 5.57 7.08 13.00
CA MET A 214 5.32 7.07 11.57
C MET A 214 6.14 8.14 10.83
N ARG A 215 6.15 9.37 11.35
CA ARG A 215 7.00 10.45 10.81
C ARG A 215 8.48 10.06 10.80
N VAL A 216 8.94 9.36 11.85
CA VAL A 216 10.29 8.81 11.92
C VAL A 216 10.52 7.76 10.84
N LYS A 217 9.59 6.82 10.64
CA LYS A 217 9.70 5.80 9.58
C LYS A 217 9.72 6.42 8.18
N GLN A 218 8.86 7.41 7.91
CA GLN A 218 8.85 8.16 6.66
C GLN A 218 10.17 8.90 6.44
N TYR A 219 10.66 9.59 7.48
CA TYR A 219 11.95 10.27 7.43
C TYR A 219 13.08 9.28 7.14
N ILE A 220 13.11 8.13 7.82
CA ILE A 220 14.11 7.09 7.59
C ILE A 220 14.07 6.65 6.12
N HIS A 221 12.90 6.24 5.62
CA HIS A 221 12.74 5.72 4.25
C HIS A 221 13.17 6.72 3.19
N GLY A 222 12.78 7.99 3.33
CA GLY A 222 13.20 9.07 2.41
C GLY A 222 14.70 9.40 2.46
N HIS A 223 15.43 8.96 3.48
CA HIS A 223 16.85 9.24 3.67
C HIS A 223 17.72 7.96 3.74
N LEU A 224 17.19 6.79 3.37
CA LEU A 224 17.91 5.50 3.56
C LEU A 224 19.25 5.42 2.83
N ALA A 225 19.35 6.07 1.66
CA ALA A 225 20.55 6.10 0.83
C ALA A 225 21.66 6.98 1.42
N ASP A 226 21.32 7.88 2.34
CA ASP A 226 22.27 8.76 3.01
C ASP A 226 23.04 7.95 4.07
N ALA A 227 24.36 7.80 3.88
CA ALA A 227 25.22 7.05 4.80
C ALA A 227 25.24 7.66 6.21
N ASP A 228 25.05 8.98 6.33
CA ASP A 228 25.09 9.74 7.58
C ASP A 228 23.73 9.80 8.30
N LEU A 229 22.72 9.08 7.79
CA LEU A 229 21.46 8.90 8.50
C LEU A 229 21.71 8.25 9.86
N SER A 230 21.47 9.01 10.92
CA SER A 230 21.69 8.64 12.31
C SER A 230 20.50 9.03 13.18
N ILE A 231 20.35 8.39 14.33
CA ILE A 231 19.31 8.74 15.31
C ILE A 231 19.43 10.21 15.73
N ASP A 232 20.65 10.73 15.89
CA ASP A 232 20.92 12.14 16.18
C ASP A 232 20.27 13.08 15.17
N ARG A 233 20.44 12.78 13.88
CA ARG A 233 19.85 13.57 12.80
C ARG A 233 18.33 13.47 12.81
N ILE A 234 17.79 12.26 12.94
CA ILE A 234 16.34 12.03 13.01
C ILE A 234 15.72 12.81 14.18
N ALA A 235 16.34 12.73 15.36
CA ALA A 235 15.92 13.43 16.57
C ALA A 235 15.89 14.95 16.36
N ARG A 236 16.93 15.49 15.74
CA ARG A 236 17.05 16.93 15.43
C ARG A 236 15.99 17.40 14.44
N GLU A 237 15.86 16.71 13.30
CA GLU A 237 14.91 17.12 12.26
C GLU A 237 13.46 17.01 12.71
N LEU A 238 13.14 15.97 13.50
CA LEU A 238 11.79 15.75 14.02
C LEU A 238 11.55 16.41 15.38
N ARG A 239 12.49 17.23 15.85
CA ARG A 239 12.42 18.01 17.10
C ARG A 239 12.00 17.17 18.31
N CYS A 240 12.63 16.01 18.48
CA CYS A 240 12.38 15.10 19.59
C CYS A 240 13.70 14.59 20.20
N SER A 241 13.64 13.98 21.39
CA SER A 241 14.85 13.42 22.02
C SER A 241 15.12 12.00 21.53
N LYS A 242 16.40 11.58 21.49
CA LYS A 242 16.77 10.19 21.15
C LYS A 242 16.12 9.17 22.08
N ARG A 243 16.06 9.49 23.37
CA ARG A 243 15.39 8.64 24.37
C ARG A 243 13.93 8.40 24.00
N TYR A 244 13.26 9.44 23.51
CA TYR A 244 11.89 9.31 23.03
C TYR A 244 11.81 8.47 21.76
N LEU A 245 12.73 8.64 20.80
CA LEU A 245 12.81 7.79 19.60
C LEU A 245 13.01 6.30 19.92
N HIS A 246 13.87 5.96 20.88
CA HIS A 246 14.04 4.56 21.29
C HIS A 246 12.76 4.02 21.92
N ARG A 247 12.14 4.78 22.85
CA ARG A 247 10.90 4.39 23.52
C ARG A 247 9.77 4.11 22.53
N ILE A 248 9.59 4.97 21.52
CA ILE A 248 8.56 4.76 20.50
C ILE A 248 8.93 3.68 19.47
N PHE A 249 10.10 3.08 19.50
CA PHE A 249 10.41 1.91 18.67
C PHE A 249 10.34 0.61 19.50
N GLU A 250 10.59 0.68 20.81
CA GLU A 250 10.44 -0.42 21.76
C GLU A 250 9.04 -1.06 21.73
N GLU A 251 7.96 -0.27 21.58
CA GLU A 251 6.60 -0.86 21.50
C GLU A 251 6.39 -1.70 20.22
N GLU A 252 7.26 -1.61 19.20
CA GLU A 252 7.27 -2.52 18.04
C GLU A 252 8.20 -3.73 18.20
N GLY A 253 8.88 -3.85 19.34
CA GLY A 253 9.85 -4.92 19.59
C GLY A 253 11.13 -4.80 18.76
N VAL A 254 11.42 -3.62 18.18
CA VAL A 254 12.65 -3.38 17.41
C VAL A 254 13.33 -2.09 17.86
N THR A 255 14.65 -2.01 17.76
CA THR A 255 15.35 -0.72 17.94
C THR A 255 15.32 0.07 16.63
N ILE A 256 15.32 1.40 16.72
CA ILE A 256 15.38 2.27 15.54
C ILE A 256 16.64 2.03 14.68
N ASP A 257 17.80 1.76 15.28
CA ASP A 257 19.01 1.38 14.53
C ASP A 257 18.79 0.10 13.72
N ARG A 258 18.21 -0.92 14.37
CA ARG A 258 17.92 -2.21 13.73
C ARG A 258 16.90 -2.01 12.61
N TYR A 259 15.93 -1.12 12.79
CA TYR A 259 14.96 -0.76 11.77
C TYR A 259 15.61 -0.10 10.54
N ILE A 260 16.53 0.86 10.75
CA ILE A 260 17.28 1.50 9.65
C ILE A 260 18.08 0.46 8.86
N TRP A 261 18.90 -0.36 9.54
CA TRP A 261 19.71 -1.38 8.87
C TRP A 261 18.88 -2.46 8.19
N SER A 262 17.77 -2.86 8.81
CA SER A 262 16.79 -3.79 8.21
C SER A 262 16.21 -3.24 6.92
N SER A 263 15.85 -1.95 6.92
CA SER A 263 15.27 -1.28 5.76
C SER A 263 16.31 -1.13 4.64
N ARG A 264 17.56 -0.75 4.97
CA ARG A 264 18.68 -0.72 4.00
C ARG A 264 18.91 -2.10 3.36
N LEU A 265 18.89 -3.17 4.15
CA LEU A 265 19.02 -4.55 3.64
C LEU A 265 17.86 -4.98 2.72
N GLU A 266 16.64 -4.54 3.00
CA GLU A 266 15.47 -4.78 2.14
C GLU A 266 15.68 -4.07 0.79
N ARG A 267 16.14 -2.81 0.79
CA ARG A 267 16.47 -2.08 -0.44
C ARG A 267 17.61 -2.70 -1.24
N CYS A 268 18.68 -3.14 -0.58
CA CYS A 268 19.77 -3.85 -1.27
C CYS A 268 19.27 -5.15 -1.91
N LYS A 269 18.40 -5.91 -1.23
CA LYS A 269 17.81 -7.13 -1.78
C LYS A 269 16.97 -6.80 -3.03
N ASP A 270 16.10 -5.80 -2.96
CA ASP A 270 15.26 -5.39 -4.09
C ASP A 270 16.10 -4.90 -5.28
N ALA A 271 17.21 -4.20 -5.03
CA ALA A 271 18.15 -3.80 -6.06
C ALA A 271 18.86 -4.99 -6.71
N LEU A 272 19.28 -5.99 -5.91
CA LEU A 272 19.86 -7.24 -6.40
C LEU A 272 18.83 -8.07 -7.21
N ASP A 273 17.55 -8.02 -6.83
CA ASP A 273 16.43 -8.65 -7.54
C ASP A 273 16.04 -7.94 -8.84
N ASN A 274 16.41 -6.67 -9.02
CA ASN A 274 16.05 -5.88 -10.21
C ASN A 274 17.22 -5.62 -11.18
N ALA A 275 18.46 -5.93 -10.79
CA ALA A 275 19.64 -5.81 -11.65
C ALA A 275 19.56 -6.80 -12.85
N ARG A 276 18.98 -6.39 -13.98
CA ARG A 276 18.83 -7.22 -15.20
C ARG A 276 19.80 -6.85 -16.35
N ALA A 277 20.31 -5.62 -16.42
CA ALA A 277 21.07 -5.14 -17.60
C ALA A 277 22.56 -4.81 -17.36
N ALA A 278 22.92 -4.20 -16.22
CA ALA A 278 24.28 -3.67 -16.01
C ALA A 278 25.14 -4.41 -14.96
N LYS A 279 24.58 -5.43 -14.27
CA LYS A 279 25.22 -6.15 -13.13
C LYS A 279 26.12 -5.24 -12.26
N PRO A 280 25.57 -4.17 -11.64
CA PRO A 280 26.35 -3.32 -10.75
C PRO A 280 27.02 -4.17 -9.67
N ALA A 281 28.22 -3.77 -9.25
CA ALA A 281 28.95 -4.52 -8.25
C ALA A 281 28.13 -4.58 -6.96
N ILE A 282 28.11 -5.74 -6.30
CA ILE A 282 27.36 -5.93 -5.04
C ILE A 282 27.76 -4.87 -4.00
N SER A 283 29.03 -4.44 -3.99
CA SER A 283 29.54 -3.36 -3.15
C SER A 283 28.94 -2.00 -3.52
N GLU A 284 28.74 -1.70 -4.81
CA GLU A 284 28.11 -0.45 -5.25
C GLU A 284 26.65 -0.38 -4.79
N ILE A 285 25.90 -1.48 -4.88
CA ILE A 285 24.53 -1.56 -4.33
C ILE A 285 24.54 -1.33 -2.82
N ALA A 286 25.51 -1.91 -2.10
CA ALA A 286 25.61 -1.70 -0.66
C ALA A 286 25.87 -0.23 -0.33
N PHE A 287 26.82 0.39 -1.03
CA PHE A 287 27.20 1.79 -0.81
C PHE A 287 26.09 2.76 -1.21
N SER A 288 25.34 2.49 -2.28
CA SER A 288 24.20 3.32 -2.70
C SER A 288 23.05 3.34 -1.69
N TRP A 289 23.03 2.39 -0.76
CA TRP A 289 22.03 2.28 0.31
C TRP A 289 22.63 2.51 1.70
N GLY A 290 23.75 3.24 1.79
CA GLY A 290 24.29 3.75 3.04
C GLY A 290 25.12 2.76 3.86
N PHE A 291 25.54 1.62 3.30
CA PHE A 291 26.63 0.85 3.92
C PHE A 291 27.97 1.55 3.69
N SER A 292 28.86 1.54 4.68
CA SER A 292 30.23 2.06 4.55
C SER A 292 31.27 0.96 4.29
N SER A 293 30.90 -0.32 4.45
CA SER A 293 31.79 -1.45 4.13
C SER A 293 31.05 -2.67 3.59
N SER A 294 31.62 -3.28 2.55
CA SER A 294 31.13 -4.53 1.97
C SER A 294 31.13 -5.69 2.96
N ALA A 295 32.08 -5.70 3.91
CA ALA A 295 32.17 -6.72 4.94
C ALA A 295 31.00 -6.64 5.94
N HIS A 296 30.62 -5.42 6.36
CA HIS A 296 29.42 -5.22 7.18
C HIS A 296 28.17 -5.66 6.42
N PHE A 297 28.03 -5.23 5.16
CA PHE A 297 26.90 -5.62 4.32
C PHE A 297 26.77 -7.14 4.19
N CYS A 298 27.84 -7.85 3.83
CA CYS A 298 27.79 -9.30 3.64
C CYS A 298 27.37 -10.05 4.91
N ARG A 299 27.89 -9.63 6.08
CA ARG A 299 27.52 -10.23 7.38
C ARG A 299 26.05 -9.98 7.70
N SER A 300 25.60 -8.73 7.60
CA SER A 300 24.23 -8.35 7.94
C SER A 300 23.20 -8.97 6.99
N PHE A 301 23.54 -9.06 5.69
CA PHE A 301 22.70 -9.73 4.70
C PHE A 301 22.59 -11.24 4.98
N LYS A 302 23.70 -11.93 5.25
CA LYS A 302 23.70 -13.35 5.62
C LYS A 302 22.92 -13.60 6.91
N GLN A 303 23.08 -12.75 7.90
CA GLN A 303 22.33 -12.86 9.15
C GLN A 303 20.81 -12.74 8.95
N ARG A 304 20.36 -11.84 8.06
CA ARG A 304 18.93 -11.62 7.81
C ARG A 304 18.30 -12.65 6.88
N TYR A 305 19.02 -13.07 5.83
CA TYR A 305 18.45 -13.88 4.75
C TYR A 305 19.02 -15.31 4.67
N GLY A 306 19.92 -15.69 5.58
CA GLY A 306 20.52 -17.03 5.65
C GLY A 306 21.57 -17.33 4.57
N MET A 307 21.80 -16.42 3.63
CA MET A 307 22.76 -16.57 2.53
C MET A 307 23.48 -15.26 2.23
N THR A 308 24.66 -15.34 1.62
CA THR A 308 25.43 -14.16 1.20
C THR A 308 24.77 -13.47 -0.01
N PRO A 309 25.04 -12.17 -0.24
CA PRO A 309 24.55 -11.46 -1.43
C PRO A 309 24.95 -12.14 -2.75
N ARG A 310 26.16 -12.72 -2.82
CA ARG A 310 26.64 -13.45 -4.00
C ARG A 310 25.83 -14.73 -4.25
N GLU A 311 25.56 -15.50 -3.20
CA GLU A 311 24.73 -16.71 -3.30
C GLU A 311 23.30 -16.37 -3.73
N PHE A 312 22.75 -15.27 -3.20
CA PHE A 312 21.42 -14.77 -3.56
C PHE A 312 21.32 -14.45 -5.05
N VAL A 313 22.27 -13.69 -5.60
CA VAL A 313 22.31 -13.38 -7.04
C VAL A 313 22.52 -14.65 -7.88
N ARG A 314 23.40 -15.57 -7.46
CA ARG A 314 23.65 -16.83 -8.18
C ARG A 314 22.40 -17.70 -8.25
N ARG A 315 21.66 -17.81 -7.15
CA ARG A 315 20.40 -18.58 -7.09
C ARG A 315 19.33 -18.01 -8.02
N ARG A 316 19.28 -16.69 -8.19
CA ARG A 316 18.39 -16.03 -9.15
C ARG A 316 18.81 -16.27 -10.60
N ALA A 317 20.11 -16.36 -10.87
CA ALA A 317 20.64 -16.57 -12.21
C ALA A 317 20.51 -18.03 -12.71
N TRP A 318 20.06 -18.95 -11.85
CA TRP A 318 19.81 -20.35 -12.20
C TRP A 318 18.30 -20.56 -12.44
N PRO A 319 17.88 -20.97 -13.65
CA PRO A 319 16.48 -21.29 -13.96
C PRO A 319 15.94 -22.46 -13.14
#